data_AF-A0A950NNH9-F1
#
_entry.id   AF-A0A950NNH9-F1
#
_cell.length_a   1.000
_cell.length_b   1.000
_cell.length_c   1.000
_cell.angle_alpha   90.00
_cell.angle_beta   90.00
_cell.angle_gamma   90.00
#
_symmetry.space_group_name_H-M   'P 1'
#
loop_
_entity.id
_entity.type
_entity.pdbx_description
1 polymer ?
#
loop_
_entity_poly.entity_id
_entity_poly.type
_entity_poly.pdbx_seq_one_letter_code
_entity_poly.pdbx_strand_id
1 'polypeptide(L)'
;AVEYAKVRVQFDRPLASFQAIRHKAVDMLQKVELARVGTHYAAWTSDADDPAREHAAAMCKGFVGEAAVAITGEDIQIHGGVGFTWDCDAHFFYKRAKQNDIMLGYQGHQRQRLADLVLDSA
;
A
#
# COMPACT_ATOMS: atom_id res chain seq x y z
N ALA A 1 -9.32 -9.58 2.10
CA ALA A 1 -10.40 -8.58 2.28
C ALA A 1 -11.62 -8.80 1.39
N VAL A 2 -11.52 -8.58 0.07
CA VAL A 2 -12.71 -8.51 -0.83
C VAL A 2 -13.52 -9.80 -0.84
N GLU A 3 -12.86 -10.96 -0.96
CA GLU A 3 -13.56 -12.25 -0.95
C GLU A 3 -14.27 -12.51 0.39
N TYR A 4 -13.59 -12.23 1.52
CA TYR A 4 -14.20 -12.32 2.85
C TYR A 4 -15.43 -11.40 2.97
N ALA A 5 -15.35 -10.17 2.46
CA ALA A 5 -16.46 -9.23 2.51
C ALA A 5 -17.68 -9.69 1.71
N LYS A 6 -17.50 -10.47 0.64
CA LYS A 6 -18.60 -11.02 -0.17
C LYS A 6 -19.34 -12.15 0.54
N VAL A 7 -18.66 -12.93 1.37
CA VAL A 7 -19.24 -14.13 2.02
C VAL A 7 -19.64 -13.90 3.47
N ARG A 8 -18.98 -12.97 4.18
CA ARG A 8 -19.31 -12.67 5.57
C ARG A 8 -20.61 -11.89 5.65
N VAL A 9 -21.58 -12.41 6.41
CA VAL A 9 -22.88 -11.79 6.63
C VAL A 9 -22.93 -11.12 8.01
N GLN A 10 -23.41 -9.88 8.07
CA GLN A 10 -23.77 -9.14 9.29
C GLN A 10 -24.99 -8.26 8.99
N PHE A 11 -25.88 -8.08 9.98
CA PHE A 11 -27.15 -7.38 9.79
C PHE A 11 -27.91 -7.91 8.55
N ASP A 12 -27.99 -9.25 8.45
CA ASP A 12 -28.71 -10.00 7.43
C ASP A 12 -28.28 -9.76 5.96
N ARG A 13 -27.07 -9.23 5.74
CA ARG A 13 -26.51 -9.07 4.40
C ARG A 13 -24.98 -9.19 4.35
N PRO A 14 -24.40 -9.50 3.19
CA PRO A 14 -22.94 -9.53 3.04
C PRO A 14 -22.27 -8.18 3.37
N LEU A 15 -21.06 -8.21 3.93
CA LEU A 15 -20.30 -6.99 4.22
C LEU A 15 -20.05 -6.13 2.97
N ALA A 16 -19.89 -6.75 1.79
CA ALA A 16 -19.70 -6.06 0.51
C ALA A 16 -20.90 -5.18 0.09
N SER A 17 -22.08 -5.36 0.70
CA SER A 17 -23.24 -4.51 0.43
C SER A 17 -23.17 -3.13 1.11
N PHE A 18 -22.37 -2.99 2.18
CA PHE A 18 -22.23 -1.73 2.91
C PHE A 18 -21.28 -0.79 2.14
N GLN A 19 -21.71 0.46 1.92
CA GLN A 19 -20.92 1.45 1.18
C GLN A 19 -19.55 1.69 1.81
N ALA A 20 -19.45 1.75 3.14
CA ALA A 20 -18.18 1.94 3.85
C ALA A 20 -17.13 0.85 3.49
N ILE A 21 -17.56 -0.40 3.33
CA ILE A 21 -16.69 -1.51 2.94
C ILE A 21 -16.28 -1.38 1.46
N ARG A 22 -17.21 -0.99 0.59
CA ARG A 22 -16.91 -0.76 -0.83
C ARG A 22 -15.94 0.40 -1.04
N HIS A 23 -16.11 1.51 -0.32
CA HIS A 23 -15.18 2.63 -0.38
C HIS A 23 -13.77 2.21 0.06
N LYS A 24 -13.64 1.50 1.18
CA LYS A 24 -12.35 0.91 1.60
C LYS A 24 -11.74 0.04 0.52
N ALA A 25 -12.53 -0.83 -0.13
CA ALA A 25 -12.05 -1.68 -1.21
C ALA A 25 -11.53 -0.87 -2.42
N VAL A 26 -12.22 0.20 -2.79
CA VAL A 26 -11.80 1.11 -3.87
C VAL A 26 -10.51 1.86 -3.49
N ASP A 27 -10.43 2.40 -2.26
CA ASP A 27 -9.24 3.12 -1.78
C ASP A 27 -8.01 2.21 -1.69
N MET A 28 -8.19 0.96 -1.28
CA MET A 28 -7.14 -0.06 -1.29
C MET A 28 -6.70 -0.37 -2.72
N LEU A 29 -7.63 -0.59 -3.64
CA LEU A 29 -7.32 -0.88 -5.04
C LEU A 29 -6.54 0.26 -5.69
N GLN A 30 -6.97 1.52 -5.48
CA GLN A 30 -6.26 2.69 -5.98
C GLN A 30 -4.80 2.71 -5.49
N LYS A 31 -4.57 2.43 -4.21
CA LYS A 31 -3.22 2.36 -3.63
C LYS A 31 -2.39 1.23 -4.23
N VAL A 32 -2.97 0.06 -4.44
CA VAL A 32 -2.30 -1.08 -5.10
C VAL A 32 -1.86 -0.70 -6.51
N GLU A 33 -2.75 -0.09 -7.30
CA GLU A 33 -2.44 0.26 -8.68
C GLU A 33 -1.41 1.38 -8.79
N LEU A 34 -1.50 2.41 -7.94
CA LEU A 34 -0.47 3.46 -7.87
C LEU A 34 0.89 2.88 -7.46
N ALA A 35 0.91 1.95 -6.49
CA ALA A 35 2.14 1.29 -6.06
C ALA A 35 2.73 0.43 -7.19
N ARG A 36 1.89 -0.30 -7.91
CA ARG A 36 2.28 -1.15 -9.04
C ARG A 36 2.90 -0.32 -10.16
N VAL A 37 2.20 0.72 -10.61
CA VAL A 37 2.68 1.60 -11.68
C VAL A 37 3.96 2.33 -11.28
N GLY A 38 4.02 2.89 -10.07
CA GLY A 38 5.23 3.56 -9.57
C GLY A 38 6.43 2.62 -9.46
N THR A 39 6.21 1.35 -9.06
CA THR A 39 7.27 0.33 -9.00
C THR A 39 7.77 -0.03 -10.40
N HIS A 40 6.86 -0.25 -11.35
CA HIS A 40 7.25 -0.53 -12.73
C HIS A 40 7.99 0.64 -13.37
N TYR A 41 7.56 1.88 -13.12
CA TYR A 41 8.25 3.05 -13.62
C TYR A 41 9.67 3.16 -13.05
N ALA A 42 9.85 3.00 -11.74
CA ALA A 42 11.17 3.04 -11.11
C ALA A 42 12.09 1.92 -11.65
N ALA A 43 11.56 0.70 -11.82
CA ALA A 43 12.31 -0.41 -12.42
C ALA A 43 12.73 -0.08 -13.85
N TRP A 44 11.80 0.40 -14.68
CA TRP A 44 12.08 0.77 -16.07
C TRP A 44 13.14 1.87 -16.18
N THR A 45 13.06 2.93 -15.37
CA THR A 45 14.10 3.98 -15.35
C THR A 45 15.47 3.44 -14.97
N SER A 46 15.51 2.38 -14.15
CA SER A 46 16.77 1.71 -13.82
C SER A 46 17.31 0.88 -14.97
N ASP A 47 16.46 0.11 -15.64
CA ASP A 47 16.85 -0.75 -16.77
C ASP A 47 17.30 0.06 -17.99
N ALA A 48 16.69 1.23 -18.20
CA ALA A 48 17.00 2.14 -19.31
C ALA A 48 18.18 3.08 -19.03
N ASP A 49 18.78 3.03 -17.83
CA ASP A 49 19.75 4.02 -17.33
C ASP A 49 19.25 5.47 -17.50
N ASP A 50 17.95 5.67 -17.26
CA ASP A 50 17.29 6.95 -17.43
C ASP A 50 17.73 7.94 -16.32
N PRO A 51 18.00 9.22 -16.62
CA PRO A 51 18.37 10.22 -15.62
C PRO A 51 17.36 10.37 -14.47
N ALA A 52 16.07 10.06 -14.70
CA ALA A 52 15.03 10.12 -13.70
C ALA A 52 15.05 8.94 -12.71
N ARG A 53 15.97 7.98 -12.84
CA ARG A 53 16.06 6.77 -11.97
C ARG A 53 16.03 7.11 -10.49
N GLU A 54 16.78 8.12 -10.07
CA GLU A 54 16.84 8.50 -8.65
C GLU A 54 15.53 9.12 -8.15
N HIS A 55 14.93 10.02 -8.93
CA HIS A 55 13.63 10.63 -8.63
C HIS A 55 12.53 9.57 -8.57
N ALA A 56 12.47 8.68 -9.56
CA ALA A 56 11.47 7.63 -9.66
C ALA A 56 11.57 6.64 -8.47
N ALA A 57 12.79 6.24 -8.09
CA ALA A 57 13.01 5.37 -6.95
C ALA A 57 12.60 6.02 -5.62
N ALA A 58 12.99 7.29 -5.39
CA ALA A 58 12.64 8.01 -4.17
C ALA A 58 11.14 8.26 -4.06
N MET A 59 10.49 8.72 -5.14
CA MET A 59 9.05 8.90 -5.22
C MET A 59 8.28 7.60 -4.95
N CYS A 60 8.68 6.52 -5.63
CA CYS A 60 8.05 5.22 -5.47
C CYS A 60 8.21 4.72 -4.03
N LYS A 61 9.43 4.65 -3.50
CA LYS A 61 9.68 4.14 -2.13
C LYS A 61 8.97 5.01 -1.07
N GLY A 62 8.89 6.31 -1.28
CA GLY A 62 8.17 7.25 -0.41
C GLY A 62 6.65 7.00 -0.34
N PHE A 63 6.07 6.34 -1.34
CA PHE A 63 4.64 6.02 -1.41
C PHE A 63 4.31 4.57 -1.01
N VAL A 64 5.03 3.59 -1.57
CA VAL A 64 4.62 2.17 -1.50
C VAL A 64 4.61 1.60 -0.07
N GLY A 65 5.49 2.09 0.81
CA GLY A 65 5.53 1.66 2.21
C GLY A 65 4.26 2.06 2.97
N GLU A 66 3.89 3.34 2.91
CA GLU A 66 2.66 3.86 3.50
C GLU A 66 1.41 3.21 2.90
N ALA A 67 1.39 3.04 1.57
CA ALA A 67 0.30 2.37 0.87
C ALA A 67 0.11 0.93 1.35
N ALA A 68 1.18 0.13 1.43
CA ALA A 68 1.11 -1.26 1.88
C ALA A 68 0.61 -1.37 3.33
N VAL A 69 1.07 -0.48 4.22
CA VAL A 69 0.63 -0.44 5.62
C VAL A 69 -0.85 -0.09 5.71
N ALA A 70 -1.32 0.89 4.94
CA ALA A 70 -2.73 1.26 4.90
C ALA A 70 -3.61 0.11 4.37
N ILE A 71 -3.22 -0.52 3.25
CA ILE A 71 -3.97 -1.63 2.65
C ILE A 71 -4.07 -2.82 3.61
N THR A 72 -2.95 -3.22 4.21
CA THR A 72 -2.93 -4.37 5.12
C THR A 72 -3.64 -4.08 6.45
N GLY A 73 -3.64 -2.82 6.91
CA GLY A 73 -4.45 -2.39 8.05
C GLY A 73 -5.95 -2.48 7.77
N GLU A 74 -6.39 -2.06 6.57
CA GLU A 74 -7.78 -2.19 6.14
C GLU A 74 -8.18 -3.66 5.91
N ASP A 75 -7.26 -4.52 5.49
CA ASP A 75 -7.50 -5.96 5.42
C ASP A 75 -7.84 -6.55 6.79
N ILE A 76 -7.10 -6.19 7.84
CA ILE A 76 -7.43 -6.57 9.23
C ILE A 76 -8.81 -6.01 9.59
N GLN A 77 -9.07 -4.73 9.32
CA GLN A 77 -10.32 -4.07 9.72
C GLN A 77 -11.55 -4.69 9.05
N ILE A 78 -11.45 -5.10 7.78
CA ILE A 78 -12.54 -5.77 7.05
C ILE A 78 -12.79 -7.18 7.59
N HIS A 79 -11.75 -7.90 8.01
CA HIS A 79 -11.91 -9.19 8.68
C HIS A 79 -12.42 -9.07 10.13
N GLY A 80 -12.29 -7.88 10.74
CA GLY A 80 -12.67 -7.63 12.13
C GLY A 80 -11.81 -8.45 13.09
N GLY A 81 -12.42 -9.02 14.14
CA GLY A 81 -11.69 -9.83 15.13
C GLY A 81 -10.90 -10.99 14.52
N VAL A 82 -11.44 -11.65 13.47
CA VAL A 82 -10.77 -12.75 12.78
C VAL A 82 -9.47 -12.29 12.10
N GLY A 83 -9.39 -11.02 11.67
CA GLY A 83 -8.17 -10.46 11.09
C GLY A 83 -6.99 -10.41 12.06
N PHE A 84 -7.23 -10.64 13.35
CA PHE A 84 -6.24 -10.66 14.42
C PHE A 84 -6.08 -12.05 15.07
N THR A 85 -6.71 -13.10 14.52
CA THR A 85 -6.53 -14.49 14.94
C THR A 85 -5.64 -15.26 13.97
N TRP A 86 -5.29 -16.50 14.33
CA TRP A 86 -4.53 -17.41 13.47
C TRP A 86 -5.36 -18.02 12.33
N ASP A 87 -6.66 -17.72 12.26
CA ASP A 87 -7.54 -18.19 11.18
C ASP A 87 -7.44 -17.31 9.92
N CYS A 88 -6.70 -16.20 10.00
CA CYS A 88 -6.50 -15.28 8.89
C CYS A 88 -5.09 -14.67 8.91
N ASP A 89 -4.43 -14.66 7.76
CA ASP A 89 -3.07 -14.15 7.61
C ASP A 89 -2.96 -12.61 7.54
N ALA A 90 -4.07 -11.87 7.65
CA ALA A 90 -4.09 -10.41 7.51
C ALA A 90 -3.05 -9.71 8.40
N HIS A 91 -2.93 -10.16 9.66
CA HIS A 91 -1.97 -9.64 10.62
C HIS A 91 -0.50 -9.95 10.25
N PHE A 92 -0.20 -11.03 9.50
CA PHE A 92 1.15 -11.28 8.98
C PHE A 92 1.53 -10.28 7.90
N PHE A 93 0.62 -10.01 6.97
CA PHE A 93 0.87 -9.04 5.90
C PHE A 93 1.09 -7.64 6.47
N TYR A 94 0.34 -7.24 7.50
CA TYR A 94 0.55 -5.97 8.17
C TYR A 94 1.93 -5.87 8.83
N LYS A 95 2.33 -6.89 9.60
CA LYS A 95 3.67 -6.94 10.21
C LYS A 95 4.78 -6.83 9.15
N ARG A 96 4.63 -7.55 8.04
CA ARG A 96 5.60 -7.49 6.92
C ARG A 96 5.60 -6.12 6.25
N ALA A 97 4.44 -5.52 6.00
CA ALA A 97 4.33 -4.20 5.42
C ALA A 97 5.03 -3.15 6.30
N LYS A 98 4.82 -3.19 7.62
CA LYS A 98 5.51 -2.31 8.58
C LYS A 98 7.03 -2.50 8.57
N GLN A 99 7.52 -3.73 8.44
CA GLN A 99 8.96 -3.98 8.32
C GLN A 99 9.52 -3.40 7.01
N ASN A 100 8.85 -3.64 5.88
CA ASN A 100 9.29 -3.14 4.57
C ASN A 100 9.23 -1.61 4.47
N ASP A 101 8.28 -1.00 5.18
CA ASP A 101 8.11 0.45 5.25
C ASP A 101 9.38 1.17 5.74
N ILE A 102 9.98 0.65 6.81
CA ILE A 102 11.20 1.22 7.42
C ILE A 102 12.50 0.81 6.70
N MET A 103 12.49 -0.28 5.95
CA MET A 103 13.66 -0.71 5.17
C MET A 103 13.96 0.25 4.03
N LEU A 104 15.24 0.41 3.70
CA LEU A 104 15.72 1.26 2.60
C LEU A 104 15.27 2.73 2.73
N GLY A 105 15.12 3.22 3.97
CA GLY A 105 14.61 4.55 4.26
C GLY A 105 13.08 4.58 4.34
N TYR A 106 12.56 5.07 5.46
CA TYR A 106 11.13 5.29 5.69
C TYR A 106 10.59 6.45 4.83
N GLN A 107 9.28 6.64 4.80
CA GLN A 107 8.63 7.56 3.86
C GLN A 107 9.13 9.00 3.99
N GLY A 108 9.36 9.48 5.21
CA GLY A 108 9.87 10.84 5.43
C GLY A 108 11.26 11.04 4.85
N HIS A 109 12.15 10.06 5.01
CA HIS A 109 13.49 10.10 4.42
C HIS A 109 13.44 10.15 2.88
N GLN A 110 12.60 9.33 2.26
CA GLN A 110 12.48 9.29 0.80
C GLN A 110 11.79 10.54 0.24
N ARG A 111 10.79 11.08 0.95
CA ARG A 111 10.16 12.36 0.60
C ARG A 111 11.15 13.52 0.70
N GLN A 112 12.00 13.56 1.73
CA GLN A 112 13.07 14.56 1.83
C GLN A 112 14.06 14.42 0.67
N ARG A 113 14.57 13.21 0.41
CA ARG A 113 15.49 12.96 -0.71
C ARG A 113 14.88 13.37 -2.05
N LEU A 114 13.59 13.09 -2.27
CA LEU A 114 12.90 13.53 -3.48
C LEU A 114 12.81 15.07 -3.55
N ALA A 115 12.54 15.73 -2.43
CA ALA A 115 12.54 17.20 -2.35
C ALA A 115 13.90 17.78 -2.74
N ASP A 116 15.00 17.26 -2.17
CA ASP A 116 16.36 17.70 -2.50
C ASP A 116 16.63 17.51 -4.01
N LEU A 117 16.30 16.34 -4.56
CA LEU A 117 16.46 16.02 -5.98
C LEU A 117 15.66 16.92 -6.93
N VAL A 118 14.50 17.42 -6.51
CA VAL A 118 13.63 18.27 -7.34
C VAL A 118 14.00 19.75 -7.18
N LEU A 119 14.30 20.19 -5.96
CA LEU A 119 14.54 21.60 -5.63
C LEU A 119 15.97 22.03 -5.96
N ASP A 120 16.97 21.15 -5.79
CA ASP A 120 18.36 21.46 -6.16
C ASP A 120 18.61 21.35 -7.68
N SER A 121 17.65 20.77 -8.41
CA SER A 121 17.64 20.70 -9.87
C SER A 121 16.99 21.91 -10.56
N ALA A 122 16.43 22.84 -9.77
CA ALA A 122 15.77 24.07 -10.23
C ALA A 122 16.71 25.28 -10.16
#